data_AF-A0A9P8FR87-F1
#
_entry.id   AF-A0A9P8FR87-F1
#
_cell.length_a   1.000
_cell.length_b   1.000
_cell.length_c   1.000
_cell.angle_alpha   90.00
_cell.angle_beta   90.00
_cell.angle_gamma   90.00
#
_symmetry.space_group_name_H-M   'P 1'
#
loop_
_entity.id
_entity.type
_entity.pdbx_description
1 polymer ?
#
loop_
_entity_poly.entity_id
_entity_poly.type
_entity_poly.pdbx_seq_one_letter_code
_entity_poly.pdbx_strand_id
1 'polypeptide(L)'
;MLSSCAFRSARAASRSLRLVNASQSRCYAIAAQDVSNPKLTTIDTSKLTITKTTTPKELIPNDELVFGKHFTDHMLSLEWTATDGWQAPRITPYQNLSLDPATCVFHYAFECFEGMKAYKDEKGNVRLFRPDKNMARL
;
A
#
# COMPACT_ATOMS: atom_id res chain seq x y z
N MET A 1 -55.73 62.58 -36.42
CA MET A 1 -56.52 63.24 -35.36
C MET A 1 -56.22 62.55 -34.04
N LEU A 2 -55.96 63.35 -33.02
CA LEU A 2 -55.61 62.98 -31.65
C LEU A 2 -56.65 62.05 -31.03
N SER A 3 -56.22 61.10 -30.18
CA SER A 3 -56.81 60.98 -28.84
C SER A 3 -55.94 60.14 -27.91
N SER A 4 -55.87 60.64 -26.68
CA SER A 4 -55.07 60.23 -25.53
C SER A 4 -55.77 59.18 -24.64
N CYS A 5 -55.02 58.69 -23.65
CA CYS A 5 -55.44 58.02 -22.40
C CYS A 5 -55.84 56.54 -22.50
N ALA A 6 -55.47 55.63 -21.58
CA ALA A 6 -54.78 55.76 -20.29
C ALA A 6 -54.17 54.41 -19.88
N PHE A 7 -53.02 54.46 -19.19
CA PHE A 7 -52.40 53.34 -18.50
C PHE A 7 -53.25 52.88 -17.30
N ARG A 8 -53.56 51.58 -17.20
CA ARG A 8 -53.95 50.94 -15.94
C ARG A 8 -52.81 50.05 -15.45
N SER A 9 -52.31 50.42 -14.27
CA SER A 9 -51.27 49.72 -13.51
C SER A 9 -51.77 48.34 -13.05
N ALA A 10 -51.07 47.28 -13.46
CA ALA A 10 -51.22 45.94 -12.90
C ALA A 10 -50.25 45.82 -11.71
N ARG A 11 -50.81 45.66 -10.50
CA ARG A 11 -50.06 45.38 -9.27
C ARG A 11 -49.42 43.99 -9.37
N ALA A 12 -48.10 43.94 -9.54
CA ALA A 12 -47.34 42.71 -9.38
C ALA A 12 -47.23 42.36 -7.89
N ALA A 13 -47.79 41.22 -7.49
CA ALA A 13 -47.63 40.69 -6.15
C ALA A 13 -46.19 40.22 -5.95
N SER A 14 -45.47 40.86 -5.02
CA SER A 14 -44.12 40.47 -4.61
C SER A 14 -44.17 39.10 -3.92
N ARG A 15 -43.80 38.03 -4.64
CA ARG A 15 -43.49 36.74 -4.02
C ARG A 15 -42.11 36.84 -3.39
N SER A 16 -42.08 37.06 -2.08
CA SER A 16 -40.87 36.91 -1.27
C SER A 16 -40.46 35.43 -1.29
N LEU A 17 -39.43 35.11 -2.09
CA LEU A 17 -38.74 33.82 -2.04
C LEU A 17 -37.95 33.78 -0.72
N ARG A 18 -38.48 33.11 0.30
CA ARG A 18 -37.68 32.70 1.46
C ARG A 18 -36.68 31.66 0.98
N LEU A 19 -35.42 32.05 0.88
CA LEU A 19 -34.29 31.13 0.86
C LEU A 19 -34.28 30.39 2.20
N VAL A 20 -34.71 29.12 2.18
CA VAL A 20 -34.52 28.21 3.30
C VAL A 20 -33.03 27.85 3.28
N ASN A 21 -32.26 28.46 4.19
CA ASN A 21 -30.89 28.01 4.47
C ASN A 21 -30.97 26.63 5.12
N ALA A 22 -30.99 25.58 4.28
CA ALA A 22 -30.86 24.21 4.71
C ALA A 22 -29.38 23.94 5.06
N SER A 23 -28.94 24.44 6.22
CA SER A 23 -27.73 23.94 6.88
C SER A 23 -28.05 22.58 7.51
N GLN A 24 -28.24 21.56 6.67
CA GLN A 24 -28.20 20.18 7.15
C GLN A 24 -26.73 19.79 7.33
N SER A 25 -26.22 20.03 8.54
CA SER A 25 -24.99 19.40 9.00
C SER A 25 -25.20 17.89 8.94
N ARG A 26 -24.46 17.19 8.07
CA ARG A 26 -24.46 15.73 8.05
C ARG A 26 -23.93 15.23 9.39
N CYS A 27 -24.80 14.64 10.22
CA CYS A 27 -24.46 14.11 11.55
C CYS A 27 -23.61 12.81 11.51
N TYR A 28 -23.01 12.46 10.38
CA TYR A 28 -22.16 11.27 10.21
C TYR A 28 -20.70 11.60 9.89
N ALA A 29 -20.31 12.87 9.97
CA ALA A 29 -18.89 13.21 9.93
C ALA A 29 -18.30 12.89 11.31
N ILE A 30 -17.71 11.72 11.45
CA ILE A 30 -16.73 11.47 12.52
C ILE A 30 -15.66 12.54 12.29
N ALA A 31 -15.51 13.47 13.23
CA ALA A 31 -14.40 14.40 13.19
C ALA A 31 -13.12 13.56 13.10
N ALA A 32 -12.34 13.74 12.03
CA ALA A 32 -11.00 13.20 11.96
C ALA A 32 -10.23 13.84 13.11
N GLN A 33 -10.10 13.10 14.21
CA GLN A 33 -9.17 13.48 15.26
C GLN A 33 -7.79 13.42 14.62
N ASP A 34 -7.07 14.53 14.67
CA ASP A 34 -5.64 14.56 14.40
C ASP A 34 -4.99 13.64 15.43
N VAL A 35 -4.81 12.37 15.04
CA VAL A 35 -4.04 11.40 15.81
C VAL A 35 -2.61 11.91 15.71
N SER A 36 -2.25 12.80 16.64
CA SER A 36 -0.92 13.35 16.84
C SER A 36 0.12 12.37 16.34
N ASN A 37 0.63 12.63 15.14
CA ASN A 37 1.33 11.66 14.28
C ASN A 37 2.26 10.76 15.10
N PRO A 38 1.90 9.50 15.43
CA PRO A 38 2.85 8.60 16.04
C PRO A 38 3.98 8.49 15.01
N LYS A 39 5.20 8.84 15.42
CA LYS A 39 6.36 8.83 14.54
C LYS A 39 6.59 7.39 14.09
N LEU A 40 5.99 7.01 12.96
CA LEU A 40 6.07 5.67 12.40
C LEU A 40 7.53 5.28 12.26
N THR A 41 7.87 4.07 12.66
CA THR A 41 9.23 3.57 12.53
C THR A 41 9.56 3.34 11.07
N THR A 42 10.74 3.81 10.67
CA THR A 42 11.32 3.48 9.37
C THR A 42 12.02 2.13 9.44
N ILE A 43 12.34 1.55 8.28
CA ILE A 43 13.13 0.32 8.23
C ILE A 43 14.51 0.57 8.88
N ASP A 44 14.87 -0.28 9.84
CA ASP A 44 16.15 -0.25 10.56
C ASP A 44 16.88 -1.59 10.34
N THR A 45 17.90 -1.56 9.49
CA THR A 45 18.65 -2.75 9.09
C THR A 45 19.54 -3.30 10.22
N SER A 46 19.90 -2.47 11.21
CA SER A 46 20.73 -2.89 12.34
C SER A 46 20.03 -3.89 13.26
N LYS A 47 18.69 -3.92 13.20
CA LYS A 47 17.84 -4.82 14.00
C LYS A 47 17.51 -6.14 13.30
N LEU A 48 18.17 -6.44 12.18
CA LEU A 48 17.98 -7.69 11.45
C LEU A 48 18.23 -8.90 12.34
N THR A 49 17.23 -9.78 12.46
CA THR A 49 17.38 -11.09 13.11
C THR A 49 17.48 -12.19 12.08
N ILE A 50 18.34 -13.18 12.34
CA ILE A 50 18.59 -14.31 11.44
C ILE A 50 18.38 -15.61 12.21
N THR A 51 17.36 -16.37 11.82
CA THR A 51 17.10 -17.72 12.30
C THR A 51 17.47 -18.72 11.21
N LYS A 52 18.53 -19.49 11.44
CA LYS A 52 19.00 -20.50 10.48
C LYS A 52 18.11 -21.75 10.53
N THR A 53 18.06 -22.48 9.41
CA THR A 53 17.35 -23.77 9.36
C THR A 53 18.22 -24.84 10.01
N THR A 54 17.61 -25.82 10.67
CA THR A 54 18.29 -26.98 11.25
C THR A 54 18.40 -28.13 10.25
N THR A 55 17.57 -28.14 9.20
CA THR A 55 17.52 -29.17 8.17
C THR A 55 17.62 -28.52 6.79
N PRO A 56 18.84 -28.19 6.32
CA PRO A 56 19.07 -27.63 4.99
C PRO A 56 18.66 -28.60 3.88
N LYS A 57 18.12 -28.08 2.79
CA LYS A 57 17.79 -28.89 1.60
C LYS A 57 19.06 -29.21 0.81
N GLU A 58 19.03 -30.34 0.12
CA GLU A 58 20.07 -30.67 -0.85
C GLU A 58 20.01 -29.71 -2.04
N LEU A 59 21.18 -29.34 -2.56
CA LEU A 59 21.29 -28.48 -3.73
C LEU A 59 20.95 -29.27 -5.00
N ILE A 60 20.13 -28.68 -5.85
CA ILE A 60 19.70 -29.29 -7.11
C ILE A 60 20.76 -29.00 -8.19
N PRO A 61 21.11 -29.99 -9.03
CA PRO A 61 21.98 -29.78 -10.18
C PRO A 61 21.45 -28.71 -11.13
N ASN A 62 22.35 -27.95 -11.76
CA ASN A 62 21.99 -26.78 -12.57
C ASN A 62 21.12 -27.13 -13.80
N ASP A 63 21.30 -28.32 -14.37
CA ASP A 63 20.59 -28.85 -15.53
C ASP A 63 19.15 -29.27 -15.22
N GLU A 64 18.82 -29.49 -13.95
CA GLU A 64 17.48 -29.85 -13.49
C GLU A 64 16.65 -28.63 -13.00
N LEU A 65 17.27 -27.45 -12.94
CA LEU A 65 16.61 -26.25 -12.42
C LEU A 65 15.48 -25.77 -13.33
N VAL A 66 14.25 -25.83 -12.82
CA VAL A 66 13.05 -25.21 -13.43
C VAL A 66 12.76 -23.87 -12.77
N PHE A 67 12.53 -22.83 -13.59
CA PHE A 67 12.23 -21.48 -13.12
C PHE A 67 11.03 -21.46 -12.15
N GLY A 68 11.21 -20.82 -10.99
CA GLY A 68 10.15 -20.60 -10.01
C GLY A 68 9.64 -21.84 -9.26
N LYS A 69 10.28 -23.00 -9.44
CA LYS A 69 9.84 -24.27 -8.82
C LYS A 69 10.57 -24.60 -7.52
N HIS A 70 11.84 -24.21 -7.42
CA HIS A 70 12.71 -24.54 -6.30
C HIS A 70 13.10 -23.27 -5.54
N PHE A 71 12.94 -23.31 -4.22
CA PHE A 71 13.18 -22.19 -3.32
C PHE A 71 14.28 -22.53 -2.31
N THR A 72 15.05 -21.53 -1.93
CA THR A 72 16.11 -21.62 -0.92
C THR A 72 15.56 -21.93 0.47
N ASP A 73 16.45 -22.24 1.40
CA ASP A 73 16.10 -22.61 2.78
C ASP A 73 15.53 -21.46 3.61
N HIS A 74 15.77 -20.21 3.20
CA HIS A 74 15.40 -19.00 3.95
C HIS A 74 14.60 -18.02 3.11
N MET A 75 13.85 -17.18 3.79
CA MET A 75 13.13 -16.03 3.25
C MET A 75 13.33 -14.79 4.13
N LEU A 76 13.21 -13.60 3.53
CA LEU A 76 13.20 -12.31 4.24
C LEU A 76 11.75 -11.87 4.47
N SER A 77 11.41 -11.44 5.69
CA SER A 77 10.11 -10.86 6.03
C SER A 77 10.26 -9.58 6.84
N LEU A 78 9.45 -8.59 6.49
CA LEU A 78 9.33 -7.30 7.18
C LEU A 78 7.84 -7.00 7.34
N GLU A 79 7.37 -6.86 8.58
CA GLU A 79 5.99 -6.49 8.87
C GLU A 79 5.84 -4.98 9.00
N TRP A 80 4.66 -4.49 8.63
CA TRP A 80 4.27 -3.09 8.81
C TRP A 80 2.90 -3.02 9.46
N THR A 81 2.72 -2.12 10.43
CA THR A 81 1.42 -1.81 11.03
C THR A 81 1.15 -0.30 10.92
N ALA A 82 -0.14 0.07 10.86
CA ALA A 82 -0.53 1.48 10.83
C ALA A 82 -0.22 2.23 12.13
N THR A 83 -0.05 1.51 13.23
CA THR A 83 0.26 2.06 14.56
C THR A 83 1.74 2.29 14.77
N ASP A 84 2.58 1.33 14.37
CA ASP A 84 3.99 1.31 14.74
C ASP A 84 4.90 1.63 13.55
N GLY A 85 4.46 1.36 12.32
CA GLY A 85 5.27 1.46 11.12
C GLY A 85 6.01 0.16 10.83
N TRP A 86 7.24 0.27 10.30
CA TRP A 86 8.05 -0.89 9.94
C TRP A 86 8.64 -1.58 11.18
N GLN A 87 8.39 -2.87 11.31
CA GLN A 87 9.05 -3.71 12.30
C GLN A 87 10.46 -4.14 11.85
N ALA A 88 11.21 -4.74 12.78
CA ALA A 88 12.55 -5.25 12.50
C ALA A 88 12.53 -6.36 11.43
N PRO A 89 13.45 -6.31 10.44
CA PRO A 89 13.55 -7.33 9.40
C PRO A 89 13.99 -8.68 9.97
N ARG A 90 13.48 -9.76 9.38
CA ARG A 90 13.73 -11.14 9.82
C ARG A 90 14.11 -12.02 8.64
N ILE A 91 15.23 -12.73 8.73
CA ILE A 91 15.54 -13.85 7.84
C ILE A 91 15.22 -15.13 8.60
N THR A 92 14.24 -15.88 8.14
CA THR A 92 13.75 -17.11 8.79
C THR A 92 13.75 -18.28 7.81
N PRO A 93 13.64 -19.54 8.29
CA PRO A 93 13.42 -20.66 7.41
C PRO A 93 12.20 -20.43 6.51
N TYR A 94 12.28 -20.91 5.27
CA TYR A 94 11.20 -20.82 4.31
C TYR A 94 9.96 -21.54 4.85
N GLN A 95 8.83 -20.85 4.84
CA GLN A 95 7.57 -21.33 5.42
C GLN A 95 6.37 -20.70 4.70
N ASN A 96 5.20 -21.27 4.92
CA ASN A 96 3.96 -20.72 4.39
C ASN A 96 3.63 -19.39 5.09
N LEU A 97 3.05 -18.46 4.34
CA LEU A 97 2.48 -17.23 4.92
C LEU A 97 1.15 -17.57 5.62
N SER A 98 0.99 -17.11 6.86
CA SER A 98 -0.27 -17.17 7.59
C SER A 98 -0.94 -15.81 7.53
N LEU A 99 -2.02 -15.71 6.74
CA LEU A 99 -2.74 -14.47 6.48
C LEU A 99 -4.23 -14.68 6.76
N ASP A 100 -4.91 -13.61 7.19
CA ASP A 100 -6.36 -13.62 7.32
C ASP A 100 -7.00 -13.80 5.92
N PRO A 101 -8.02 -14.64 5.75
CA PRO A 101 -8.70 -14.80 4.46
C PRO A 101 -9.26 -13.49 3.87
N ALA A 102 -9.54 -12.49 4.71
CA ALA A 102 -10.00 -11.16 4.30
C ALA A 102 -8.86 -10.19 3.93
N THR A 103 -7.59 -10.63 3.95
CA THR A 103 -6.43 -9.79 3.60
C THR A 103 -6.58 -9.23 2.18
N CYS A 104 -6.40 -7.93 2.02
CA CYS A 104 -6.68 -7.21 0.76
C CYS A 104 -5.93 -7.76 -0.47
N VAL A 105 -4.77 -8.39 -0.28
CA VAL A 105 -4.00 -9.06 -1.33
C VAL A 105 -4.86 -10.08 -2.10
N PHE A 106 -5.74 -10.81 -1.41
CA PHE A 106 -6.57 -11.86 -2.03
C PHE A 106 -7.82 -11.32 -2.73
N HIS A 107 -8.30 -10.14 -2.33
CA HIS A 107 -9.58 -9.59 -2.81
C HIS A 107 -9.40 -8.51 -3.87
N TYR A 108 -8.31 -7.75 -3.76
CA TYR A 108 -8.10 -6.54 -4.55
C TYR A 108 -6.70 -6.46 -5.17
N ALA A 109 -5.93 -7.55 -5.15
CA ALA A 109 -4.57 -7.62 -5.70
C ALA A 109 -3.68 -6.47 -5.22
N PHE A 110 -3.79 -6.11 -3.93
CA PHE A 110 -2.95 -5.09 -3.32
C PHE A 110 -1.54 -5.64 -3.06
N GLU A 111 -0.79 -5.81 -4.13
CA GLU A 111 0.53 -6.42 -4.13
C GLU A 111 1.41 -5.83 -5.24
N CYS A 112 2.72 -5.91 -5.04
CA CYS A 112 3.71 -5.64 -6.06
C CYS A 112 4.87 -6.62 -5.86
N PHE A 113 5.62 -6.90 -6.93
CA PHE A 113 6.78 -7.78 -6.85
C PHE A 113 7.92 -7.25 -7.70
N GLU A 114 9.13 -7.70 -7.37
CA GLU A 114 10.35 -7.36 -8.09
C GLU A 114 11.10 -8.62 -8.54
N GLY A 115 11.93 -8.47 -9.56
CA GLY A 115 12.70 -9.56 -10.16
C GLY A 115 14.15 -9.15 -10.40
N MET A 116 15.07 -9.73 -9.64
CA MET A 116 16.52 -9.60 -9.86
C MET A 116 17.22 -10.94 -9.69
N LYS A 117 18.46 -11.03 -10.16
CA LYS A 117 19.26 -12.26 -10.12
C LYS A 117 20.59 -12.01 -9.41
N ALA A 118 21.03 -13.03 -8.68
CA ALA A 118 22.38 -13.13 -8.16
C ALA A 118 23.17 -14.13 -9.01
N TYR A 119 24.39 -13.76 -9.37
CA TYR A 119 25.28 -14.58 -10.20
C TYR A 119 26.53 -14.93 -9.41
N LYS A 120 26.98 -16.18 -9.51
CA LYS A 120 28.25 -16.64 -8.95
C LYS A 120 29.32 -16.55 -10.03
N ASP A 121 30.41 -15.85 -9.77
CA ASP A 121 31.55 -15.78 -10.69
C ASP A 121 32.44 -17.04 -10.61
N GLU A 122 33.39 -17.16 -11.54
CA GLU A 122 34.33 -18.30 -11.60
C GLU A 122 35.17 -18.46 -10.32
N LYS A 123 35.33 -17.39 -9.53
CA LYS A 123 36.04 -17.37 -8.25
C LYS A 123 35.11 -17.67 -7.07
N GLY A 124 33.83 -17.94 -7.32
CA GLY A 124 32.83 -18.23 -6.30
C GLY A 124 32.18 -17.01 -5.64
N ASN A 125 32.49 -15.78 -6.07
CA ASN A 125 31.89 -14.58 -5.49
C ASN A 125 30.49 -14.35 -6.05
N VAL A 126 29.57 -13.91 -5.18
CA VAL A 126 28.19 -13.57 -5.57
C VAL A 126 28.11 -12.10 -5.97
N ARG A 127 27.43 -11.82 -7.08
CA ARG A 127 27.25 -10.47 -7.65
C ARG A 127 25.78 -10.23 -7.99
N LEU A 128 25.32 -9.00 -7.77
CA LEU A 128 24.01 -8.52 -8.20
C LEU A 128 24.19 -7.58 -9.39
N PHE A 129 23.27 -7.61 -10.34
CA PHE A 129 23.26 -6.68 -11.47
C PHE A 129 22.32 -5.52 -11.19
N ARG A 130 22.87 -4.32 -10.97
CA ARG A 130 22.14 -3.05 -10.78
C ARG A 130 20.97 -3.14 -9.77
N PRO A 131 21.19 -3.66 -8.54
CA PRO A 131 20.12 -3.83 -7.56
C PRO A 131 19.46 -2.50 -7.17
N ASP A 132 20.20 -1.38 -7.26
CA ASP A 132 19.71 -0.02 -7.06
C ASP A 132 18.57 0.34 -8.00
N LYS A 133 18.57 -0.18 -9.24
CA LYS A 133 17.51 0.09 -10.22
C LYS A 133 16.25 -0.71 -9.96
N ASN A 134 16.37 -1.92 -9.42
CA ASN A 134 15.22 -2.68 -8.94
C ASN A 134 14.59 -1.98 -7.73
N MET A 135 15.39 -1.52 -6.76
CA MET A 135 14.88 -0.82 -5.59
C MET A 135 14.28 0.55 -5.90
N ALA A 136 14.75 1.24 -6.95
CA ALA A 136 14.13 2.49 -7.39
C ALA A 136 12.81 2.31 -8.13
N ARG A 137 12.51 1.09 -8.61
CA ARG A 137 11.25 0.77 -9.30
C ARG A 137 10.18 0.23 -8.35
N LEU A 138 10.61 -0.50 -7.32
CA LEU A 138 9.77 -0.94 -6.20
C LEU A 138 9.22 0.26 -5.41
#